data_AF-A0A7S1RXJ4-F1
#
_entry.id   AF-A0A7S1RXJ4-F1
#
_cell.length_a   1.000
_cell.length_b   1.000
_cell.length_c   1.000
_cell.angle_alpha   90.00
_cell.angle_beta   90.00
_cell.angle_gamma   90.00
#
_symmetry.space_group_name_H-M   'P 1'
#
loop_
_entity.id
_entity.type
_entity.pdbx_description
1 polymer ?
#
loop_
_entity_poly.entity_id
_entity_poly.type
_entity_poly.pdbx_seq_one_letter_code
_entity_poly.pdbx_strand_id
1 'polypeptide(L)'
;PILLSAIFLFLLLSVTLLLNLLIAQLNRSYEYIYKDMLGFARLNRASLIVEAMGSCPKDRWRKFLAGLSFDEKIEFDEGDVGLPGGIQILEAAGQHRQTAESIRRFGGVADETLPWPEDHSSNEEDDQEDRLDRIEALLQKAMQQLGTTLKLRAARKNSGKKLGSSRSRSKSSTYSREGYGGGAG
;
A
#
# COMPACT_ATOMS: atom_id res chain seq x y z
N PRO A 1 -59.91 14.59 -26.69
CA PRO A 1 -58.82 13.62 -26.96
C PRO A 1 -57.41 14.20 -26.74
N ILE A 2 -57.10 15.38 -27.29
CA ILE A 2 -55.77 16.00 -27.21
C ILE A 2 -55.40 16.37 -25.75
N LEU A 3 -56.34 16.92 -24.98
CA LEU A 3 -56.12 17.27 -23.57
C LEU A 3 -55.78 16.05 -22.71
N LEU A 4 -56.53 14.95 -22.85
CA LEU A 4 -56.27 13.70 -22.13
C LEU A 4 -54.90 13.12 -22.48
N SER A 5 -54.52 13.17 -23.76
CA SER A 5 -53.18 12.74 -24.20
C SER A 5 -52.06 13.60 -23.60
N ALA A 6 -52.26 14.91 -23.50
CA ALA A 6 -51.28 15.82 -22.92
C ALA A 6 -51.10 15.58 -21.41
N ILE A 7 -52.21 15.36 -20.68
CA ILE A 7 -52.17 15.03 -19.24
C ILE A 7 -51.46 13.69 -19.01
N PHE A 8 -51.78 12.68 -19.83
CA PHE A 8 -51.14 11.37 -19.73
C PHE A 8 -49.63 11.44 -20.00
N LEU A 9 -49.23 12.19 -21.03
CA LEU A 9 -47.81 12.39 -21.36
C LEU A 9 -47.08 13.18 -20.26
N PHE A 10 -47.72 14.19 -19.68
CA PHE A 10 -47.17 14.94 -18.54
C PHE A 10 -47.00 14.06 -17.30
N LEU A 11 -47.99 13.23 -16.96
CA LEU A 11 -47.90 12.28 -15.85
C LEU A 11 -46.79 11.26 -16.07
N LEU A 12 -46.69 10.69 -17.28
CA LEU A 12 -45.68 9.71 -17.63
C LEU A 12 -44.27 10.32 -17.54
N LEU A 13 -44.07 11.52 -18.08
CA LEU A 13 -42.80 12.24 -17.95
C LEU A 13 -42.47 12.56 -16.49
N SER A 14 -43.45 13.04 -15.73
CA SER A 14 -43.25 13.41 -14.33
C SER A 14 -42.86 12.21 -13.48
N VAL A 15 -43.56 11.08 -13.61
CA VAL A 15 -43.24 9.85 -12.88
C VAL A 15 -41.87 9.32 -13.28
N THR A 16 -41.55 9.29 -14.58
CA THR A 16 -40.26 8.79 -15.07
C THR A 16 -39.10 9.67 -14.59
N LEU A 17 -39.26 10.99 -14.63
CA LEU A 17 -38.26 11.94 -14.15
C LEU A 17 -38.06 11.82 -12.64
N LEU A 18 -39.14 11.85 -11.86
CA LEU A 18 -39.08 11.78 -10.40
C LEU A 18 -38.49 10.44 -9.93
N LEU A 19 -38.82 9.33 -10.58
CA LEU A 19 -38.27 8.03 -10.23
C LEU A 19 -36.76 7.96 -10.54
N ASN A 20 -36.33 8.47 -11.70
CA ASN A 20 -34.91 8.51 -12.05
C ASN A 20 -34.12 9.41 -11.10
N LEU A 21 -34.69 10.54 -10.70
CA LEU A 21 -34.07 11.46 -9.75
C LEU A 21 -33.98 10.82 -8.35
N LEU A 22 -35.02 10.12 -7.91
CA LEU A 22 -35.03 9.38 -6.64
C LEU A 22 -33.95 8.29 -6.62
N ILE A 23 -33.82 7.51 -7.70
CA ILE A 23 -32.79 6.47 -7.80
C ILE A 23 -31.39 7.09 -7.74
N ALA A 24 -31.17 8.21 -8.45
CA ALA A 24 -29.89 8.91 -8.43
C ALA A 24 -29.55 9.45 -7.03
N GLN A 25 -30.52 10.02 -6.32
CA GLN A 25 -30.34 10.50 -4.95
C GLN A 25 -30.03 9.36 -3.98
N LEU A 26 -30.74 8.24 -4.09
CA LEU A 26 -30.57 7.08 -3.23
C LEU A 26 -29.19 6.42 -3.42
N ASN A 27 -28.75 6.24 -4.67
CA ASN A 27 -27.42 5.67 -4.92
C ASN A 27 -26.30 6.56 -4.39
N ARG A 28 -26.42 7.88 -4.58
CA ARG A 28 -25.42 8.84 -4.09
C ARG A 28 -25.36 8.88 -2.57
N SER A 29 -26.51 8.86 -1.89
CA SER A 29 -26.54 8.84 -0.42
C SER A 29 -26.06 7.50 0.14
N TYR A 30 -26.36 6.40 -0.55
CA TYR A 30 -25.88 5.07 -0.17
C TYR A 30 -24.35 4.98 -0.22
N GLU A 31 -23.72 5.39 -1.32
CA GLU A 31 -22.25 5.37 -1.42
C GLU A 31 -21.57 6.24 -0.35
N TYR A 32 -22.16 7.39 -0.04
CA TYR A 32 -21.67 8.28 1.00
C TYR A 32 -21.75 7.62 2.39
N ILE A 33 -22.92 7.11 2.76
CA ILE A 33 -23.15 6.50 4.07
C ILE A 33 -22.36 5.19 4.22
N TYR A 34 -22.23 4.40 3.16
CA TYR A 34 -21.56 3.10 3.21
C TYR A 34 -20.08 3.23 3.61
N LYS A 35 -19.39 4.27 3.12
CA LYS A 35 -17.99 4.54 3.49
C LYS A 35 -17.83 4.82 4.98
N ASP A 36 -18.79 5.52 5.57
CA ASP A 36 -18.71 5.94 6.97
C ASP A 36 -19.37 4.96 7.95
N MET A 37 -20.19 4.02 7.46
CA MET A 37 -20.94 3.07 8.28
C MET A 37 -20.04 2.26 9.21
N LEU A 38 -18.88 1.82 8.72
CA LEU A 38 -17.91 1.09 9.54
C LEU A 38 -17.32 1.99 10.64
N GLY A 39 -17.06 3.27 10.33
CA GLY A 39 -16.59 4.26 11.29
C GLY A 39 -17.62 4.49 12.39
N PHE A 40 -18.89 4.69 12.03
CA PHE A 40 -19.99 4.83 13.00
C PHE A 40 -20.18 3.58 13.86
N ALA A 41 -20.07 2.38 13.29
CA ALA A 41 -20.14 1.13 14.05
C ALA A 41 -19.00 1.01 15.07
N ARG A 42 -17.77 1.38 14.67
CA ARG A 42 -16.60 1.41 15.58
C ARG A 42 -16.76 2.45 16.68
N LEU A 43 -17.24 3.65 16.33
CA LEU A 43 -17.49 4.73 17.29
C LEU A 43 -18.56 4.33 18.31
N ASN A 44 -19.67 3.75 17.84
CA ASN A 44 -20.74 3.26 18.70
C ASN A 44 -20.22 2.18 19.68
N ARG A 45 -19.42 1.23 19.17
CA ARG A 45 -18.78 0.22 20.03
C ARG A 45 -17.85 0.84 21.07
N ALA A 46 -17.02 1.82 20.68
CA ALA A 46 -16.13 2.50 21.61
C ALA A 46 -16.92 3.24 22.70
N SER A 47 -18.01 3.93 22.31
CA SER A 47 -18.92 4.59 23.25
C SER A 47 -19.49 3.62 24.28
N LEU A 48 -19.99 2.47 23.83
CA LEU A 48 -20.52 1.42 24.72
C LEU A 48 -19.46 0.87 25.67
N ILE A 49 -18.21 0.71 25.21
CA ILE A 49 -17.11 0.23 26.05
C ILE A 49 -16.79 1.26 27.14
N VAL A 50 -16.70 2.54 26.80
CA VAL A 50 -16.41 3.62 27.77
C VAL A 50 -17.54 3.74 28.80
N GLU A 51 -18.79 3.65 28.36
CA GLU A 51 -19.95 3.62 29.25
C GLU A 51 -19.93 2.41 30.19
N ALA A 52 -19.66 1.21 29.64
CA ALA A 52 -19.54 -0.01 30.42
C ALA A 52 -18.35 0.03 31.40
N MET A 53 -17.24 0.68 31.04
CA MET A 53 -16.10 0.87 31.94
C MET A 53 -16.49 1.65 33.20
N GLY A 54 -17.41 2.62 33.10
CA GLY A 54 -17.93 3.34 34.26
C GLY A 54 -18.65 2.43 35.27
N SER A 55 -19.21 1.32 34.82
CA SER A 55 -19.85 0.30 35.67
C SER A 55 -18.87 -0.70 36.28
N CYS A 56 -17.59 -0.67 35.89
CA CYS A 56 -16.58 -1.62 36.37
C CYS A 56 -16.09 -1.23 37.77
N PRO A 57 -16.11 -2.15 38.76
CA PRO A 57 -15.53 -1.90 40.08
C PRO A 57 -14.03 -1.59 39.98
N LYS A 58 -13.57 -0.54 40.67
CA LYS A 58 -12.15 -0.10 40.68
C LYS A 58 -11.17 -1.22 41.04
N ASP A 59 -11.56 -2.12 41.93
CA ASP A 59 -10.73 -3.26 42.32
C ASP A 59 -10.51 -4.26 41.18
N ARG A 60 -11.56 -4.51 40.38
CA ARG A 60 -11.45 -5.39 39.22
C ARG A 60 -10.61 -4.74 38.12
N TRP A 61 -10.79 -3.44 37.91
CA TRP A 61 -9.98 -2.67 36.96
C TRP A 61 -8.49 -2.68 37.35
N ARG A 62 -8.18 -2.44 38.63
CA ARG A 62 -6.80 -2.48 39.14
C ARG A 62 -6.17 -3.87 39.01
N LYS A 63 -6.91 -4.93 39.30
CA LYS A 63 -6.44 -6.31 39.07
C LYS A 63 -6.17 -6.60 37.61
N PHE A 64 -7.02 -6.09 36.72
CA PHE A 64 -6.82 -6.20 35.28
C PHE A 64 -5.54 -5.47 34.84
N LEU A 65 -5.34 -4.22 35.25
CA LEU A 65 -4.13 -3.46 34.94
C LEU A 65 -2.87 -4.16 35.47
N ALA A 66 -2.90 -4.66 36.70
CA ALA A 66 -1.78 -5.41 37.28
C ALA A 66 -1.48 -6.71 36.51
N GLY A 67 -2.50 -7.34 35.91
CA GLY A 67 -2.33 -8.54 35.09
C GLY A 67 -1.76 -8.29 33.69
N LEU A 68 -1.65 -7.03 33.25
CA LEU A 68 -1.04 -6.68 31.96
C LEU A 68 0.50 -6.54 32.05
N SER A 69 1.06 -6.51 33.25
CA SER A 69 2.51 -6.41 33.49
C SER A 69 3.20 -5.28 32.72
N PHE A 70 2.53 -4.14 32.53
CA PHE A 70 3.11 -3.00 31.82
C PHE A 70 4.34 -2.40 32.51
N ASP A 71 4.54 -2.67 33.79
CA ASP A 71 5.71 -2.25 34.54
C ASP A 71 6.94 -3.15 34.27
N GLU A 72 6.73 -4.34 33.71
CA GLU A 72 7.81 -5.29 33.39
C GLU A 72 8.49 -4.90 32.07
N LYS A 73 9.81 -5.08 32.03
CA LYS A 73 10.59 -4.86 30.82
C LYS A 73 10.32 -5.99 29.83
N ILE A 74 10.18 -5.62 28.56
CA ILE A 74 9.86 -6.59 27.50
C ILE A 74 11.16 -7.01 26.82
N GLU A 75 11.43 -8.31 26.77
CA GLU A 75 12.58 -8.84 26.03
C GLU A 75 12.33 -8.77 24.52
N PHE A 76 13.27 -8.20 23.78
CA PHE A 76 13.21 -8.15 22.31
C PHE A 76 13.80 -9.42 21.69
N ASP A 77 14.93 -9.89 22.23
CA ASP A 77 15.65 -11.10 21.83
C ASP A 77 16.50 -11.62 23.02
N GLU A 78 17.08 -12.82 22.92
CA GLU A 78 17.84 -13.46 24.02
C GLU A 78 18.97 -12.53 24.53
N GLY A 79 18.76 -11.94 25.71
CA GLY A 79 19.70 -11.00 26.33
C GLY A 79 19.52 -9.52 25.96
N ASP A 80 18.55 -9.16 25.13
CA ASP A 80 18.17 -7.78 24.82
C ASP A 80 16.89 -7.37 25.55
N VAL A 81 17.08 -6.73 26.71
CA VAL A 81 15.99 -6.28 27.57
C VAL A 81 15.49 -4.91 27.10
N GLY A 82 14.30 -4.90 26.52
CA GLY A 82 13.61 -3.70 26.05
C GLY A 82 12.92 -2.86 27.12
N LEU A 83 12.13 -1.91 26.64
CA LEU A 83 11.43 -0.93 27.47
C LEU A 83 10.14 -1.52 28.08
N PRO A 84 9.73 -1.07 29.29
CA PRO A 84 8.43 -1.40 29.85
C PRO A 84 7.30 -0.65 29.12
N GLY A 85 6.05 -1.07 29.34
CA GLY A 85 4.85 -0.39 28.85
C GLY A 85 4.24 -0.93 27.56
N GLY A 86 4.72 -2.08 27.07
CA GLY A 86 4.19 -2.76 25.87
C GLY A 86 3.57 -4.13 26.17
N ILE A 87 3.09 -4.78 25.11
CA ILE A 87 2.64 -6.18 25.12
C ILE A 87 3.45 -6.91 24.05
N GLN A 88 4.18 -7.95 24.44
CA GLN A 88 4.88 -8.79 23.49
C GLN A 88 3.88 -9.69 22.75
N ILE A 89 3.91 -9.67 21.42
CA ILE A 89 3.04 -10.48 20.57
C ILE A 89 3.93 -11.25 19.61
N LEU A 90 3.77 -12.57 19.58
CA LEU A 90 4.41 -13.41 18.56
C LEU A 90 3.68 -13.21 17.24
N GLU A 91 4.34 -12.57 16.28
CA GLU A 91 3.84 -12.41 14.91
C GLU A 91 4.63 -13.24 13.91
N ALA A 92 3.97 -13.69 12.84
CA ALA A 92 4.66 -14.34 11.74
C ALA A 92 5.50 -13.32 10.98
N ALA A 93 6.76 -13.64 10.68
CA ALA A 93 7.71 -12.75 10.01
C ALA A 93 7.24 -12.17 8.64
N GLY A 94 6.19 -12.76 8.04
CA GLY A 94 5.60 -12.29 6.78
C GLY A 94 4.40 -11.34 6.92
N GLN A 95 3.84 -11.15 8.12
CA GLN A 95 2.55 -10.47 8.31
C GLN A 95 2.66 -8.94 8.16
N HIS A 96 3.76 -8.36 8.63
CA HIS A 96 4.07 -6.93 8.49
C HIS A 96 5.49 -6.76 7.93
N ARG A 97 5.70 -7.25 6.70
CA ARG A 97 7.00 -7.12 6.04
C ARG A 97 7.34 -5.64 5.87
N GLN A 98 8.29 -5.14 6.66
CA GLN A 98 8.92 -3.85 6.42
C GLN A 98 9.91 -4.02 5.26
N THR A 99 9.57 -3.48 4.09
CA THR A 99 10.41 -3.58 2.88
C THR A 99 11.64 -2.65 2.95
N ALA A 100 11.62 -1.68 3.86
CA ALA A 100 12.71 -0.74 4.10
C ALA A 100 13.07 -0.76 5.60
N GLU A 101 14.36 -0.80 5.90
CA GLU A 101 14.86 -0.70 7.28
C GLU A 101 14.74 0.76 7.76
N SER A 102 14.02 0.99 8.85
CA SER A 102 13.83 2.32 9.43
C SER A 102 14.95 2.74 10.38
N ILE A 103 15.84 1.81 10.74
CA ILE A 103 16.93 2.03 11.69
C ILE A 103 18.23 2.25 10.91
N ARG A 104 18.79 3.46 10.98
CA ARG A 104 20.14 3.74 10.47
C ARG A 104 21.16 3.20 11.47
N ARG A 105 21.87 2.14 11.11
CA ARG A 105 22.91 1.54 11.94
C ARG A 105 24.27 2.15 11.56
N PHE A 106 24.96 2.73 12.54
CA PHE A 106 26.32 3.24 12.37
C PHE A 106 27.32 2.27 13.01
N GLY A 107 28.38 1.90 12.28
CA GLY A 107 29.47 1.09 12.84
C GLY A 107 30.48 1.98 13.56
N GLY A 108 30.96 1.55 14.73
CA GLY A 108 31.98 2.28 15.49
C GLY A 108 31.88 2.07 17.01
N VAL A 109 32.81 2.67 17.75
CA VAL A 109 32.72 2.79 19.21
C VAL A 109 31.80 3.97 19.52
N ALA A 110 30.75 3.74 20.31
CA ALA A 110 29.88 4.82 20.79
C ALA A 110 30.56 5.50 21.98
N ASP A 111 31.11 6.70 21.76
CA ASP A 111 31.73 7.56 22.78
C ASP A 111 30.98 8.90 22.83
N GLU A 112 30.74 9.46 24.02
CA GLU A 112 30.08 10.76 24.21
C GLU A 112 30.88 11.92 23.58
N THR A 113 32.19 11.73 23.40
CA THR A 113 33.09 12.74 22.80
C THR A 113 33.09 12.71 21.27
N LEU A 114 32.52 11.67 20.66
CA LEU A 114 32.41 11.57 19.21
C LEU A 114 31.15 12.33 18.75
N PRO A 115 31.27 13.24 17.78
CA PRO A 115 30.09 13.87 17.19
C PRO A 115 29.22 12.80 16.52
N TRP A 116 27.90 13.00 16.56
CA TRP A 116 26.97 12.19 15.79
C TRP A 116 27.40 12.20 14.31
N PRO A 117 27.40 11.06 13.60
CA PRO A 117 27.71 11.03 12.19
C PRO A 117 26.86 12.08 11.46
N GLU A 118 27.50 12.90 10.63
CA GLU A 118 26.76 13.87 9.83
C GLU A 118 25.77 13.12 8.94
N ASP A 119 24.51 13.54 8.98
CA ASP A 119 23.51 13.05 8.06
C ASP A 119 23.94 13.48 6.65
N HIS A 120 24.62 12.61 5.93
CA HIS A 120 24.88 12.78 4.49
C HIS A 120 23.58 12.75 3.65
N SER A 121 22.40 12.76 4.29
CA SER A 121 21.12 13.10 3.66
C SER A 121 20.91 14.62 3.50
N SER A 122 21.98 15.43 3.48
CA SER A 122 21.91 16.80 3.00
C SER A 122 21.71 16.92 1.48
N ASN A 123 21.58 15.80 0.76
CA ASN A 123 21.33 15.78 -0.68
C ASN A 123 20.09 14.94 -1.04
N GLU A 124 18.99 15.05 -0.28
CA GLU A 124 17.68 14.55 -0.76
C GLU A 124 17.22 15.25 -2.05
N GLU A 125 17.79 16.41 -2.36
CA GLU A 125 17.63 17.11 -3.65
C GLU A 125 18.47 16.46 -4.75
N ASP A 126 19.77 16.16 -4.55
CA ASP A 126 20.58 15.48 -5.57
C ASP A 126 20.07 14.05 -5.85
N ASP A 127 19.57 13.33 -4.85
CA ASP A 127 19.00 11.99 -5.02
C ASP A 127 17.68 12.02 -5.83
N GLN A 128 16.95 13.14 -5.80
CA GLN A 128 15.77 13.37 -6.65
C GLN A 128 16.18 13.80 -8.06
N GLU A 129 17.13 14.72 -8.19
CA GLU A 129 17.64 15.19 -9.47
C GLU A 129 18.28 14.04 -10.27
N ASP A 130 19.12 13.21 -9.63
CA ASP A 130 19.70 12.01 -10.22
C ASP A 130 18.65 10.98 -10.65
N ARG A 131 17.54 10.88 -9.91
CA ARG A 131 16.41 10.00 -10.26
C ARG A 131 15.63 10.56 -11.45
N LEU A 132 15.41 11.87 -11.49
CA LEU A 132 14.74 12.56 -12.58
C LEU A 132 15.57 12.48 -13.87
N ASP A 133 16.89 12.68 -13.79
CA ASP A 133 17.82 12.52 -14.90
C ASP A 133 17.84 11.10 -15.46
N ARG A 134 17.81 10.08 -14.59
CA ARG A 134 17.67 8.67 -15.02
C ARG A 134 16.34 8.41 -15.71
N ILE A 135 15.25 9.00 -15.21
CA ILE A 135 13.92 8.87 -15.82
C ILE A 135 13.88 9.57 -17.18
N GLU A 136 14.48 10.75 -17.30
CA GLU A 136 14.59 11.49 -18.56
C GLU A 136 15.42 10.71 -19.58
N ALA A 137 16.57 10.16 -19.18
CA ALA A 137 17.40 9.32 -20.04
C ALA A 137 16.65 8.07 -20.52
N LEU A 138 15.85 7.43 -19.66
CA LEU A 138 15.00 6.30 -20.02
C LEU A 138 13.89 6.70 -21.00
N LEU A 139 13.26 7.86 -20.79
CA LEU A 139 12.23 8.39 -21.67
C LEU A 139 12.82 8.73 -23.06
N GLN A 140 13.97 9.38 -23.10
CA GLN A 140 14.67 9.74 -24.33
C GLN A 140 15.06 8.48 -25.12
N LYS A 141 15.55 7.45 -24.43
CA LYS A 141 15.87 6.14 -25.03
C LYS A 141 14.62 5.43 -25.56
N ALA A 142 13.50 5.49 -24.83
CA ALA A 142 12.22 4.93 -25.28
C ALA A 142 11.69 5.66 -26.52
N MET A 143 11.78 7.00 -26.57
CA MET A 143 11.39 7.80 -27.74
C MET A 143 12.25 7.52 -28.97
N GLN A 144 13.57 7.36 -28.80
CA GLN A 144 14.47 6.96 -29.89
C GLN A 144 14.15 5.55 -30.41
N GLN A 145 13.82 4.61 -29.52
CA GLN A 145 13.38 3.27 -29.91
C GLN A 145 12.02 3.28 -30.63
N LEU A 146 11.09 4.15 -30.22
CA LEU A 146 9.80 4.32 -30.90
C LEU A 146 9.99 4.95 -32.29
N GLY A 147 10.87 5.94 -32.42
CA GLY A 147 11.20 6.60 -33.68
C GLY A 147 11.88 5.66 -34.68
N THR A 148 12.78 4.79 -34.21
CA THR A 148 13.44 3.77 -35.06
C THR A 148 12.48 2.65 -35.46
N THR A 149 11.60 2.19 -34.57
CA THR A 149 10.57 1.19 -34.91
C THR A 149 9.53 1.74 -35.88
N LEU A 150 9.13 3.01 -35.78
CA LEU A 150 8.25 3.66 -36.75
C LEU A 150 8.93 3.90 -38.10
N LYS A 151 10.21 4.30 -38.13
CA LYS A 151 11.01 4.40 -39.38
C LYS A 151 11.21 3.04 -40.05
N LEU A 152 11.47 1.98 -39.28
CA LEU A 152 11.55 0.60 -39.78
C LEU A 152 10.21 0.13 -40.34
N ARG A 153 9.09 0.49 -39.71
CA ARG A 153 7.74 0.14 -40.17
C ARG A 153 7.35 0.92 -41.44
N ALA A 154 7.81 2.15 -41.60
CA ALA A 154 7.66 2.95 -42.82
C ALA A 154 8.54 2.43 -43.97
N ALA A 155 9.80 2.07 -43.69
CA ALA A 155 10.70 1.47 -44.68
C ALA A 155 10.19 0.11 -45.18
N ARG A 156 9.53 -0.68 -44.32
CA ARG A 156 8.96 -1.98 -44.66
C ARG A 156 7.66 -1.90 -45.48
N LYS A 157 7.05 -0.72 -45.62
CA LYS A 157 5.86 -0.49 -46.48
C LYS A 157 6.24 -0.24 -47.94
N ASN A 158 7.52 0.05 -48.24
CA ASN A 158 7.99 0.35 -49.61
C ASN A 158 8.85 -0.76 -50.25
N SER A 159 9.11 -1.87 -49.56
CA SER A 159 9.75 -3.06 -50.15
C SER A 159 8.74 -4.20 -50.30
N GLY A 160 8.07 -4.19 -51.45
CA GLY A 160 7.25 -5.32 -51.89
C GLY A 160 8.11 -6.58 -52.10
N LYS A 161 7.55 -7.71 -51.63
CA LYS A 161 7.84 -9.10 -52.02
C LYS A 161 9.27 -9.62 -51.79
N LYS A 162 9.44 -10.42 -50.72
CA LYS A 162 9.85 -11.83 -50.85
C LYS A 162 9.56 -12.63 -49.58
N LEU A 163 8.93 -13.76 -49.82
CA LEU A 163 8.67 -14.89 -48.93
C LEU A 163 9.99 -15.40 -48.33
N GLY A 164 10.02 -15.73 -47.03
CA GLY A 164 11.22 -16.26 -46.38
C GLY A 164 10.96 -16.78 -44.98
N SER A 165 10.49 -18.03 -44.91
CA SER A 165 10.49 -18.87 -43.71
C SER A 165 11.92 -19.07 -43.21
N SER A 166 12.20 -18.81 -41.93
CA SER A 166 13.26 -19.51 -41.21
C SER A 166 13.01 -19.56 -39.70
N ARG A 167 12.75 -20.80 -39.29
CA ARG A 167 12.98 -21.44 -38.00
C ARG A 167 14.24 -20.89 -37.29
N SER A 168 14.11 -20.37 -36.06
CA SER A 168 15.23 -20.24 -35.13
C SER A 168 14.86 -20.74 -33.75
N ARG A 169 15.67 -21.69 -33.31
CA ARG A 169 15.62 -22.57 -32.15
C ARG A 169 16.45 -21.93 -31.04
N SER A 170 15.87 -21.71 -29.86
CA SER A 170 16.60 -21.26 -28.65
C SER A 170 16.04 -22.03 -27.46
N LYS A 171 16.58 -23.22 -27.17
CA LYS A 171 17.55 -23.52 -26.10
C LYS A 171 17.08 -23.08 -24.69
N SER A 172 16.59 -24.10 -23.99
CA SER A 172 16.57 -24.34 -22.54
C SER A 172 17.78 -23.74 -21.79
N SER A 173 17.49 -23.14 -20.64
CA SER A 173 18.39 -23.10 -19.48
C SER A 173 17.55 -23.28 -18.21
N THR A 174 17.49 -24.53 -17.76
CA THR A 174 17.13 -24.94 -16.41
C THR A 174 18.17 -24.37 -15.44
N TYR A 175 17.76 -23.63 -14.41
CA TYR A 175 18.63 -23.35 -13.27
C TYR A 175 18.10 -24.12 -12.06
N SER A 176 18.96 -25.01 -11.59
CA SER A 176 18.72 -25.96 -10.52
C SER A 176 18.71 -25.30 -9.15
N ARG A 177 17.85 -25.86 -8.31
CA ARG A 177 17.83 -25.80 -6.85
C ARG A 177 18.88 -26.79 -6.32
N GLU A 178 19.70 -26.35 -5.36
CA GLU A 178 20.24 -27.09 -4.18
C GLU A 178 21.62 -26.59 -3.73
N GLY A 179 21.82 -26.53 -2.42
CA GLY A 179 23.09 -26.19 -1.78
C GLY A 179 22.98 -26.06 -0.26
N TYR A 180 22.70 -27.16 0.43
CA TYR A 180 22.89 -27.34 1.87
C TYR A 180 24.39 -27.59 2.17
N GLY A 181 24.89 -27.04 3.28
CA GLY A 181 26.20 -27.35 3.89
C GLY A 181 26.65 -26.17 4.77
N GLY A 182 26.80 -26.25 6.10
CA GLY A 182 27.21 -27.38 6.93
C GLY A 182 28.73 -27.38 7.06
N GLY A 183 29.27 -26.61 8.00
CA GLY A 183 30.72 -26.52 8.26
C GLY A 183 30.99 -26.23 9.73
N ALA A 184 31.45 -27.26 10.44
CA ALA A 184 32.00 -27.19 11.78
C ALA A 184 33.49 -26.79 11.74
N GLY A 185 33.92 -26.09 12.78
CA GLY A 185 35.30 -25.79 13.13
C GLY A 185 35.31 -25.24 14.55
#